data_AF-A0A7K4CDU2-F1
#
_entry.id   AF-A0A7K4CDU2-F1
#
_cell.length_a   1.000
_cell.length_b   1.000
_cell.length_c   1.000
_cell.angle_alpha   90.00
_cell.angle_beta   90.00
_cell.angle_gamma   90.00
#
_symmetry.space_group_name_H-M   'P 1'
#
loop_
_entity.id
_entity.type
_entity.pdbx_description
1 polymer ?
#
loop_
_entity_poly.entity_id
_entity_poly.type
_entity_poly.pdbx_seq_one_letter_code
_entity_poly.pdbx_strand_id
1 'polypeptide(L)'
;MANRILTTAITILLVGILAIAAIIVADIYFPENRVVTPGIEPVVSGQPPVPVSTTYLFQNGRATIAVSVNGSVYEGAKKADKSVTIIGNISDKIWISDSYRAMVNDPAQDTLYRDLLNGFRKIRDEHTLDSDEYLELMAVYVQSMRYETLEENPAKFPVETVVDQAGDCDDKSLLLAGLLAREGYSVALLSFGPENHMALGVGSPDCHYWDTRYMFLETTNVSYVGVVTEKL
;
A
#
# COMPACT_ATOMS: atom_id res chain seq x y z
N MET A 1 52.33 11.80 -41.62
CA MET A 1 51.63 12.22 -40.39
C MET A 1 50.11 12.05 -40.51
N ALA A 2 49.48 12.55 -41.59
CA ALA A 2 48.02 12.45 -41.82
C ALA A 2 47.44 11.01 -41.80
N ASN A 3 48.13 10.03 -42.39
CA ASN A 3 47.62 8.65 -42.45
C ASN A 3 47.56 7.97 -41.08
N ARG A 4 48.45 8.34 -40.13
CA ARG A 4 48.43 7.83 -38.75
C ARG A 4 47.31 8.46 -37.93
N ILE A 5 47.04 9.75 -38.11
CA ILE A 5 45.94 10.46 -37.44
C ILE A 5 44.59 9.89 -37.89
N LEU A 6 44.44 9.62 -39.20
CA LEU A 6 43.21 9.03 -39.76
C LEU A 6 42.98 7.60 -39.25
N THR A 7 44.03 6.76 -39.19
CA THR A 7 43.89 5.40 -38.64
C THR A 7 43.55 5.44 -37.15
N THR A 8 44.19 6.29 -36.35
CA THR A 8 43.84 6.44 -34.93
C THR A 8 42.39 6.91 -34.74
N ALA A 9 41.91 7.86 -35.54
CA ALA A 9 40.52 8.33 -35.47
C ALA A 9 39.51 7.22 -35.83
N ILE A 10 39.78 6.44 -36.87
CA ILE A 10 38.94 5.31 -37.27
C ILE A 10 38.94 4.21 -36.20
N THR A 11 40.08 3.90 -35.60
CA THR A 11 40.17 2.92 -34.50
C THR A 11 39.36 3.37 -33.29
N ILE A 12 39.45 4.65 -32.89
CA ILE A 12 38.66 5.18 -31.78
C ILE A 12 37.16 5.09 -32.08
N LEU A 13 36.73 5.42 -33.31
CA LEU A 13 35.33 5.32 -33.72
C LEU A 13 34.83 3.86 -33.68
N LEU A 14 35.61 2.91 -34.20
CA LEU A 14 35.27 1.47 -34.18
C LEU A 14 35.16 0.93 -32.75
N VAL A 15 36.10 1.30 -31.88
CA VAL A 15 36.05 0.93 -30.45
C VAL A 15 34.80 1.52 -29.79
N GLY A 16 34.46 2.78 -30.09
CA GLY A 16 33.24 3.43 -29.60
C GLY A 16 31.97 2.70 -30.05
N ILE A 17 31.88 2.31 -31.33
CA ILE A 17 30.74 1.56 -31.87
C ILE A 17 30.63 0.19 -31.20
N LEU A 18 31.75 -0.53 -31.06
CA LEU A 18 31.76 -1.84 -30.41
C LEU A 18 31.38 -1.76 -28.93
N ALA A 19 31.81 -0.72 -28.22
CA ALA A 19 31.42 -0.48 -26.83
C ALA A 19 29.92 -0.21 -26.70
N ILE A 20 29.35 0.65 -27.56
CA ILE A 20 27.91 0.93 -27.57
C ILE A 20 27.11 -0.34 -27.92
N ALA A 21 27.55 -1.10 -28.92
CA ALA A 21 26.90 -2.36 -29.29
C ALA A 21 26.95 -3.38 -28.14
N ALA A 22 28.08 -3.48 -27.43
CA ALA A 22 28.21 -4.35 -26.27
C ALA A 22 27.29 -3.93 -25.12
N ILE A 23 27.10 -2.63 -24.88
CA ILE A 23 26.15 -2.11 -23.88
C ILE A 23 24.71 -2.48 -24.26
N ILE A 24 24.30 -2.20 -25.51
CA ILE A 24 22.95 -2.53 -26.00
C ILE A 24 22.68 -4.03 -25.91
N VAL A 25 23.66 -4.86 -26.30
CA VAL A 25 23.57 -6.32 -26.18
C VAL A 25 23.49 -6.71 -24.70
N ALA A 26 24.30 -6.14 -23.82
CA ALA A 26 24.24 -6.43 -22.39
C ALA A 26 22.86 -6.09 -21.80
N ASP A 27 22.27 -4.93 -22.12
CA ASP A 27 20.94 -4.54 -21.64
C ASP A 27 19.82 -5.48 -22.14
N ILE A 28 19.96 -6.01 -23.35
CA ILE A 28 18.98 -6.96 -23.94
C ILE A 28 19.10 -8.35 -23.30
N TYR A 29 20.33 -8.85 -23.09
CA TYR A 29 20.56 -10.21 -22.61
C TYR A 29 20.66 -10.32 -21.09
N PHE A 30 20.93 -9.22 -20.39
CA PHE A 30 21.04 -9.13 -18.93
C PHE A 30 20.23 -7.93 -18.43
N PRO A 31 18.89 -7.94 -18.58
CA PRO A 31 18.06 -6.85 -18.11
C PRO A 31 18.25 -6.66 -16.60
N GLU A 32 18.26 -5.39 -16.16
CA GLU A 32 18.33 -5.08 -14.74
C GLU A 32 17.16 -5.71 -13.97
N ASN A 33 17.46 -6.24 -12.78
CA ASN A 33 16.44 -6.75 -11.88
C ASN A 33 15.43 -5.64 -11.56
N ARG A 34 14.15 -5.84 -11.88
CA ARG A 34 13.09 -4.88 -11.56
C ARG A 34 11.75 -5.55 -11.28
N VAL A 35 10.94 -4.88 -10.48
CA VAL A 35 9.55 -5.22 -10.19
C VAL A 35 8.66 -4.19 -10.86
N VAL A 36 7.72 -4.63 -11.68
CA VAL A 36 6.62 -3.78 -12.17
C VAL A 36 5.45 -3.99 -11.23
N THR A 37 5.11 -2.95 -10.48
CA THR A 37 4.08 -2.96 -9.45
C THR A 37 2.73 -2.48 -9.98
N PRO A 38 1.62 -2.84 -9.32
CA PRO A 38 0.31 -2.30 -9.63
C PRO A 38 0.26 -0.78 -9.47
N GLY A 39 -0.60 -0.13 -10.25
CA GLY A 39 -0.89 1.30 -10.16
C GLY A 39 -2.27 1.62 -10.69
N ILE A 40 -2.87 2.69 -10.17
CA ILE A 40 -4.16 3.18 -10.59
C ILE A 40 -3.97 4.11 -11.78
N GLU A 41 -4.41 3.66 -12.95
CA GLU A 41 -4.61 4.52 -14.11
C GLU A 41 -6.11 4.82 -14.23
N PRO A 42 -6.56 6.08 -14.02
CA PRO A 42 -7.98 6.41 -14.12
C PRO A 42 -8.53 6.09 -15.51
N VAL A 43 -9.35 5.05 -15.60
CA VAL A 43 -9.86 4.54 -16.89
C VAL A 43 -10.83 5.53 -17.55
N VAL A 44 -11.59 6.29 -16.75
CA VAL A 44 -12.54 7.30 -17.25
C VAL A 44 -12.55 8.52 -16.34
N SER A 45 -12.19 9.70 -16.87
CA SER A 45 -12.32 10.97 -16.16
C SER A 45 -13.79 11.40 -16.02
N GLY A 46 -14.15 12.03 -14.90
CA GLY A 46 -15.46 12.65 -14.72
C GLY A 46 -16.56 11.72 -14.22
N GLN A 47 -16.21 10.59 -13.61
CA GLN A 47 -17.19 9.79 -12.88
C GLN A 47 -17.73 10.59 -11.68
N PRO A 48 -19.01 10.44 -11.33
CA PRO A 48 -19.58 11.15 -10.18
C PRO A 48 -18.86 10.77 -8.89
N PRO A 49 -18.69 11.69 -7.93
CA PRO A 49 -18.18 11.35 -6.61
C PRO A 49 -19.06 10.31 -5.91
N VAL A 50 -18.42 9.38 -5.20
CA VAL A 50 -19.10 8.31 -4.46
C VAL A 50 -19.15 8.71 -2.98
N PRO A 51 -20.31 9.11 -2.43
CA PRO A 51 -20.42 9.43 -1.02
C PRO A 51 -20.35 8.13 -0.19
N VAL A 52 -19.41 8.10 0.75
CA VAL A 52 -19.23 7.00 1.70
C VAL A 52 -19.40 7.55 3.10
N SER A 53 -20.22 6.90 3.92
CA SER A 53 -20.41 7.24 5.33
C SER A 53 -20.36 5.96 6.16
N THR A 54 -19.42 5.91 7.11
CA THR A 54 -19.24 4.76 8.00
C THR A 54 -19.46 5.22 9.42
N THR A 55 -20.40 4.57 10.12
CA THR A 55 -20.66 4.82 11.54
C THR A 55 -20.37 3.56 12.33
N TYR A 56 -19.55 3.68 13.36
CA TYR A 56 -19.04 2.56 14.15
C TYR A 56 -18.99 2.93 15.64
N LEU A 57 -18.89 1.91 16.50
CA LEU A 57 -18.74 2.11 17.94
C LEU A 57 -17.32 2.58 18.24
N PHE A 58 -17.20 3.62 19.06
CA PHE A 58 -15.91 4.11 19.56
C PHE A 58 -16.09 4.59 21.00
N GLN A 59 -15.29 4.04 21.91
CA GLN A 59 -15.43 4.23 23.36
C GLN A 59 -16.89 4.04 23.83
N ASN A 60 -17.48 5.06 24.46
CA ASN A 60 -18.85 5.03 25.00
C ASN A 60 -19.91 5.51 24.00
N GLY A 61 -19.57 5.70 22.73
CA GLY A 61 -20.44 6.32 21.74
C GLY A 61 -20.27 5.78 20.32
N ARG A 62 -20.55 6.64 19.35
CA ARG A 62 -20.40 6.35 17.92
C ARG A 62 -19.55 7.44 17.28
N ALA A 63 -18.66 7.02 16.40
CA ALA A 63 -17.92 7.88 15.51
C ALA A 63 -18.46 7.72 14.08
N THR A 64 -18.44 8.80 13.30
CA THR A 64 -18.85 8.79 11.90
C THR A 64 -17.76 9.42 11.04
N ILE A 65 -17.27 8.67 10.06
CA ILE A 65 -16.38 9.17 9.01
C ILE A 65 -17.16 9.21 7.71
N ALA A 66 -17.26 10.40 7.12
CA ALA A 66 -17.96 10.64 5.86
C ALA A 66 -17.03 11.34 4.88
N VAL A 67 -16.90 10.76 3.68
CA VAL A 67 -16.05 11.27 2.60
C VAL A 67 -16.78 11.16 1.26
N SER A 68 -16.41 12.02 0.30
CA SER A 68 -16.90 11.96 -1.07
C SER A 68 -15.76 11.51 -1.97
N VAL A 69 -15.70 10.21 -2.25
CA VAL A 69 -14.58 9.58 -2.95
C VAL A 69 -14.61 9.94 -4.43
N ASN A 70 -13.45 10.20 -5.04
CA ASN A 70 -13.36 10.44 -6.47
C ASN A 70 -13.73 9.15 -7.25
N GLY A 71 -14.89 9.14 -7.91
CA GLY A 71 -15.39 7.98 -8.63
C GLY A 71 -14.46 7.52 -9.76
N SER A 72 -13.68 8.42 -10.36
CA SER A 72 -12.75 8.05 -11.44
C SER A 72 -11.56 7.27 -10.90
N VAL A 73 -11.14 7.55 -9.67
CA VAL A 73 -10.07 6.81 -8.98
C VAL A 73 -10.57 5.43 -8.57
N TYR A 74 -11.78 5.35 -8.01
CA TYR A 74 -12.41 4.08 -7.65
C TYR A 74 -12.59 3.15 -8.87
N GLU A 75 -13.13 3.66 -9.97
CA GLU A 75 -13.28 2.88 -11.21
C GLU A 75 -11.94 2.54 -11.86
N GLY A 76 -10.93 3.40 -11.70
CA GLY A 76 -9.55 3.12 -12.11
C GLY A 76 -8.97 1.95 -11.33
N ALA A 77 -9.09 1.97 -10.00
CA ALA A 77 -8.55 0.94 -9.12
C ALA A 77 -9.16 -0.44 -9.39
N LYS A 78 -10.47 -0.52 -9.64
CA LYS A 78 -11.16 -1.78 -9.96
C LYS A 78 -10.70 -2.41 -11.27
N LYS A 79 -10.24 -1.60 -12.22
CA LYS A 79 -9.82 -2.04 -13.56
C LYS A 79 -8.30 -2.13 -13.69
N ALA A 80 -7.56 -1.65 -12.69
CA ALA A 80 -6.11 -1.70 -12.68
C ALA A 80 -5.64 -3.15 -12.77
N ASP A 81 -4.57 -3.37 -13.52
CA ASP A 81 -3.86 -4.63 -13.49
C ASP A 81 -3.14 -4.75 -12.14
N LYS A 82 -3.61 -5.69 -11.31
CA LYS A 82 -3.08 -5.98 -9.97
C LYS A 82 -1.96 -7.02 -10.00
N SER A 83 -1.55 -7.46 -11.20
CA SER A 83 -0.43 -8.39 -11.35
C SER A 83 0.92 -7.72 -11.05
N VAL A 84 1.89 -8.54 -10.64
CA VAL A 84 3.25 -8.11 -10.39
C VAL A 84 4.16 -8.80 -11.39
N THR A 85 4.86 -8.03 -12.23
CA THR A 85 5.85 -8.60 -13.15
C THR A 85 7.23 -8.52 -12.55
N ILE A 86 7.85 -9.68 -12.34
CA ILE A 86 9.20 -9.82 -11.79
C ILE A 86 10.16 -10.11 -12.95
N ILE A 87 11.13 -9.23 -13.15
CA ILE A 87 12.19 -9.40 -14.16
C ILE A 87 13.50 -9.64 -13.42
N GLY A 88 14.06 -10.84 -13.61
CA GLY A 88 15.29 -11.28 -12.95
C GLY A 88 15.06 -12.11 -11.68
N ASN A 89 16.09 -12.21 -10.83
CA ASN A 89 16.05 -13.00 -9.60
C ASN A 89 15.82 -12.10 -8.38
N ILE A 90 14.54 -11.89 -8.03
CA ILE A 90 14.10 -11.04 -6.92
C ILE A 90 13.31 -11.91 -5.92
N SER A 91 13.66 -11.84 -4.64
CA SER A 91 12.97 -12.59 -3.59
C SER A 91 11.52 -12.11 -3.39
N ASP A 92 10.65 -13.01 -2.96
CA ASP A 92 9.30 -12.74 -2.45
C ASP A 92 9.23 -11.53 -1.51
N LYS A 93 10.10 -11.47 -0.52
CA LYS A 93 10.17 -10.36 0.44
C LYS A 93 10.27 -8.98 -0.22
N ILE A 94 10.98 -8.88 -1.33
CA ILE A 94 11.22 -7.60 -2.02
C ILE A 94 9.99 -7.27 -2.87
N TRP A 95 9.61 -8.16 -3.79
CA TRP A 95 8.52 -7.83 -4.72
C TRP A 95 7.18 -7.67 -4.00
N ILE A 96 6.89 -8.46 -2.96
CA ILE A 96 5.66 -8.32 -2.16
C ILE A 96 5.64 -6.97 -1.46
N SER A 97 6.74 -6.58 -0.80
CA SER A 97 6.86 -5.28 -0.13
C SER A 97 6.67 -4.13 -1.11
N ASP A 98 7.32 -4.19 -2.28
CA ASP A 98 7.25 -3.13 -3.27
C ASP A 98 5.84 -3.00 -3.85
N SER A 99 5.17 -4.12 -4.13
CA SER A 99 3.79 -4.14 -4.62
C SER A 99 2.81 -3.54 -3.62
N TYR A 100 2.85 -3.94 -2.35
CA TYR A 100 1.96 -3.36 -1.34
C TYR A 100 2.26 -1.89 -1.06
N ARG A 101 3.53 -1.47 -1.11
CA ARG A 101 3.89 -0.05 -1.01
C ARG A 101 3.36 0.76 -2.18
N ALA A 102 3.41 0.23 -3.40
CA ALA A 102 2.84 0.89 -4.57
C ALA A 102 1.33 1.07 -4.42
N MET A 103 0.62 0.04 -3.96
CA MET A 103 -0.82 0.12 -3.74
C MET A 103 -1.23 1.10 -2.64
N VAL A 104 -0.52 1.14 -1.51
CA VAL A 104 -0.81 2.06 -0.38
C VAL A 104 -0.43 3.51 -0.70
N ASN A 105 0.60 3.71 -1.51
CA ASN A 105 1.15 5.03 -1.83
C ASN A 105 0.83 5.50 -3.25
N ASP A 106 -0.13 4.87 -3.92
CA ASP A 106 -0.56 5.30 -5.24
C ASP A 106 -1.06 6.77 -5.17
N PRO A 107 -0.44 7.70 -5.93
CA PRO A 107 -0.77 9.13 -5.84
C PRO A 107 -2.23 9.45 -6.18
N ALA A 108 -2.93 8.60 -6.93
CA ALA A 108 -4.35 8.80 -7.22
C ALA A 108 -5.21 8.78 -5.95
N GLN A 109 -4.71 8.19 -4.85
CA GLN A 109 -5.41 8.06 -3.58
C GLN A 109 -5.07 9.15 -2.56
N ASP A 110 -4.21 10.12 -2.88
CA ASP A 110 -3.82 11.18 -1.94
C ASP A 110 -5.02 12.00 -1.43
N THR A 111 -5.99 12.26 -2.31
CA THR A 111 -7.23 12.96 -1.94
C THR A 111 -8.08 12.12 -0.99
N LEU A 112 -8.19 10.81 -1.22
CA LEU A 112 -8.91 9.90 -0.33
C LEU A 112 -8.30 9.94 1.07
N TYR A 113 -6.98 9.73 1.18
CA TYR A 113 -6.31 9.73 2.48
C TYR A 113 -6.45 11.07 3.18
N ARG A 114 -6.24 12.19 2.48
CA ARG A 114 -6.42 13.53 3.04
C ARG A 114 -7.82 13.70 3.63
N ASP A 115 -8.85 13.32 2.89
CA ASP A 115 -10.24 13.56 3.30
C ASP A 115 -10.66 12.65 4.46
N LEU A 116 -10.22 11.39 4.48
CA LEU A 116 -10.38 10.49 5.64
C LEU A 116 -9.68 11.05 6.89
N LEU A 117 -8.40 11.40 6.76
CA LEU A 117 -7.59 11.92 7.87
C LEU A 117 -8.13 13.24 8.41
N ASN A 118 -8.69 14.10 7.57
CA ASN A 118 -9.39 15.31 8.03
C ASN A 118 -10.60 14.95 8.93
N GLY A 119 -11.36 13.90 8.58
CA GLY A 119 -12.45 13.40 9.41
C GLY A 119 -11.96 12.83 10.74
N PHE A 120 -10.89 12.04 10.73
CA PHE A 120 -10.30 11.47 11.93
C PHE A 120 -9.72 12.55 12.86
N ARG A 121 -8.94 13.49 12.33
CA ARG A 121 -8.37 14.62 13.09
C ARG A 121 -9.45 15.47 13.74
N LYS A 122 -10.57 15.70 13.05
CA LYS A 122 -11.72 16.41 13.63
C LYS A 122 -12.23 15.70 14.88
N ILE A 123 -12.45 14.39 14.83
CA ILE A 123 -12.91 13.61 15.99
C ILE A 123 -11.86 13.63 17.10
N ARG A 124 -10.58 13.45 16.75
CA ARG A 124 -9.46 13.56 17.69
C ARG A 124 -9.49 14.88 18.45
N ASP A 125 -9.60 15.99 17.73
CA ASP A 125 -9.53 17.32 18.31
C ASP A 125 -10.81 17.66 19.11
N GLU A 126 -12.00 17.23 18.65
CA GLU A 126 -13.27 17.42 19.36
C GLU A 126 -13.35 16.63 20.68
N HIS A 127 -12.77 15.42 20.71
CA HIS A 127 -12.76 14.55 21.88
C HIS A 127 -11.46 14.62 22.69
N THR A 128 -10.48 15.43 22.27
CA THR A 128 -9.15 15.55 22.88
C THR A 128 -8.45 14.20 23.04
N LEU A 129 -8.53 13.36 22.01
CA LEU A 129 -7.93 12.02 22.03
C LEU A 129 -6.41 12.11 22.03
N ASP A 130 -5.76 11.28 22.84
CA ASP A 130 -4.31 11.08 22.78
C ASP A 130 -3.89 10.25 21.54
N SER A 131 -2.60 9.97 21.39
CA SER A 131 -2.09 9.19 20.26
C SER A 131 -2.61 7.76 20.22
N ASP A 132 -2.81 7.13 21.37
CA ASP A 132 -3.21 5.74 21.44
C ASP A 132 -4.71 5.63 21.15
N GLU A 133 -5.51 6.53 21.72
CA GLU A 133 -6.94 6.65 21.42
C GLU A 133 -7.19 7.02 19.95
N TYR A 134 -6.34 7.87 19.36
CA TYR A 134 -6.45 8.27 17.96
C TYR A 134 -6.08 7.13 16.99
N LEU A 135 -5.07 6.32 17.33
CA LEU A 135 -4.76 5.08 16.63
C LEU A 135 -5.97 4.13 16.69
N GLU A 136 -6.52 3.89 17.88
CA GLU A 136 -7.66 3.00 18.08
C GLU A 136 -8.92 3.46 17.31
N LEU A 137 -9.14 4.78 17.20
CA LEU A 137 -10.21 5.35 16.37
C LEU A 137 -10.09 4.92 14.90
N MET A 138 -8.87 4.99 14.34
CA MET A 138 -8.62 4.56 12.96
C MET A 138 -8.66 3.03 12.81
N ALA A 139 -8.15 2.30 13.80
CA ALA A 139 -8.18 0.83 13.80
C ALA A 139 -9.61 0.30 13.78
N VAL A 140 -10.47 0.77 14.70
CA VAL A 140 -11.86 0.30 14.77
C VAL A 140 -12.69 0.73 13.57
N TYR A 141 -12.38 1.86 12.92
CA TYR A 141 -12.99 2.22 11.63
C TYR A 141 -12.77 1.13 10.59
N VAL A 142 -11.53 0.66 10.42
CA VAL A 142 -11.20 -0.40 9.46
C VAL A 142 -11.78 -1.75 9.91
N GLN A 143 -11.66 -2.10 11.19
CA GLN A 143 -12.24 -3.33 11.74
C GLN A 143 -13.77 -3.38 11.58
N SER A 144 -14.45 -2.23 11.59
CA SER A 144 -15.92 -2.16 11.41
C SER A 144 -16.40 -2.49 9.99
N MET A 145 -15.51 -2.45 9.00
CA MET A 145 -15.84 -2.82 7.62
C MET A 145 -16.10 -4.32 7.50
N ARG A 146 -16.92 -4.74 6.54
CA ARG A 146 -17.26 -6.16 6.35
C ARG A 146 -16.03 -6.96 5.92
N TYR A 147 -15.82 -8.13 6.52
CA TYR A 147 -14.86 -9.10 5.99
C TYR A 147 -15.44 -9.78 4.75
N GLU A 148 -14.72 -9.75 3.64
CA GLU A 148 -15.13 -10.39 2.38
C GLU A 148 -13.92 -10.99 1.67
N THR A 149 -14.02 -12.28 1.32
CA THR A 149 -13.04 -12.98 0.48
C THR A 149 -13.76 -13.55 -0.74
N LEU A 150 -13.23 -13.30 -1.93
CA LEU A 150 -13.75 -13.80 -3.21
C LEU A 150 -12.95 -15.01 -3.70
N GLU A 151 -13.45 -15.72 -4.71
CA GLU A 151 -12.74 -16.86 -5.32
C GLU A 151 -11.46 -16.39 -6.05
N GLU A 152 -11.57 -15.31 -6.82
CA GLU A 152 -10.43 -14.51 -7.28
C GLU A 152 -10.36 -13.25 -6.42
N ASN A 153 -9.39 -13.19 -5.51
CA ASN A 153 -9.27 -12.09 -4.55
C ASN A 153 -7.92 -11.37 -4.68
N PRO A 154 -7.67 -10.66 -5.79
CA PRO A 154 -6.49 -9.81 -5.87
C PRO A 154 -6.63 -8.66 -4.86
N ALA A 155 -5.55 -8.33 -4.16
CA ALA A 155 -5.52 -7.25 -3.19
C ALA A 155 -6.15 -5.97 -3.76
N LYS A 156 -7.00 -5.33 -2.97
CA LYS A 156 -7.67 -4.08 -3.29
C LYS A 156 -6.74 -2.90 -3.02
N PHE A 157 -6.86 -1.87 -3.86
CA PHE A 157 -6.37 -0.56 -3.47
C PHE A 157 -7.23 -0.01 -2.31
N PRO A 158 -6.66 0.75 -1.37
CA PRO A 158 -7.38 1.36 -0.25
C PRO A 158 -8.69 2.06 -0.63
N VAL A 159 -8.76 2.70 -1.80
CA VAL A 159 -9.98 3.33 -2.34
C VAL A 159 -11.12 2.34 -2.57
N GLU A 160 -10.82 1.13 -3.04
CA GLU A 160 -11.83 0.08 -3.23
C GLU A 160 -12.34 -0.39 -1.87
N THR A 161 -11.45 -0.65 -0.90
CA THR A 161 -11.83 -1.06 0.46
C THR A 161 -12.75 -0.04 1.15
N VAL A 162 -12.46 1.26 0.99
CA VAL A 162 -13.30 2.34 1.56
C VAL A 162 -14.67 2.41 0.89
N VAL A 163 -14.73 2.37 -0.45
CA VAL A 163 -15.99 2.50 -1.20
C VAL A 163 -16.87 1.27 -1.04
N ASP A 164 -16.29 0.07 -1.14
CA ASP A 164 -17.00 -1.19 -0.98
C ASP A 164 -17.42 -1.46 0.47
N GLN A 165 -16.82 -0.73 1.43
CA GLN A 165 -16.92 -0.96 2.87
C GLN A 165 -16.63 -2.43 3.25
N ALA A 166 -15.74 -3.06 2.49
CA ALA A 166 -15.43 -4.48 2.59
C ALA A 166 -14.05 -4.83 2.02
N GLY A 167 -13.39 -5.80 2.64
CA GLY A 167 -12.12 -6.39 2.21
C GLY A 167 -11.73 -7.54 3.15
N ASP A 168 -10.74 -8.34 2.76
CA ASP A 168 -10.15 -9.37 3.60
C ASP A 168 -8.95 -8.84 4.40
N CYS A 169 -8.08 -9.74 4.87
CA CYS A 169 -7.02 -9.42 5.81
C CYS A 169 -5.97 -8.45 5.26
N ASP A 170 -5.55 -8.59 3.99
CA ASP A 170 -4.55 -7.69 3.40
C ASP A 170 -5.19 -6.38 2.96
N ASP A 171 -6.35 -6.38 2.30
CA ASP A 171 -7.12 -5.18 1.95
C ASP A 171 -7.25 -4.19 3.13
N LYS A 172 -7.73 -4.71 4.27
CA LYS A 172 -7.93 -3.93 5.49
C LYS A 172 -6.59 -3.48 6.09
N SER A 173 -5.57 -4.33 6.06
CA SER A 173 -4.23 -3.99 6.55
C SER A 173 -3.55 -2.91 5.71
N LEU A 174 -3.71 -2.91 4.39
CA LEU A 174 -3.19 -1.89 3.49
C LEU A 174 -3.83 -0.52 3.75
N LEU A 175 -5.17 -0.49 3.89
CA LEU A 175 -5.89 0.74 4.23
C LEU A 175 -5.40 1.31 5.58
N LEU A 176 -5.38 0.48 6.63
CA LEU A 176 -4.98 0.93 7.96
C LEU A 176 -3.52 1.36 8.02
N ALA A 177 -2.61 0.62 7.37
CA ALA A 177 -1.21 0.99 7.24
C ALA A 177 -1.06 2.39 6.62
N GLY A 178 -1.79 2.64 5.53
CA GLY A 178 -1.74 3.92 4.83
C GLY A 178 -2.27 5.10 5.64
N LEU A 179 -3.29 4.88 6.47
CA LEU A 179 -3.83 5.90 7.39
C LEU A 179 -2.82 6.21 8.50
N LEU A 180 -2.37 5.19 9.22
CA LEU A 180 -1.47 5.34 10.35
C LEU A 180 -0.10 5.89 9.94
N ALA A 181 0.49 5.42 8.85
CA ALA A 181 1.78 5.93 8.37
C ALA A 181 1.74 7.45 8.08
N ARG A 182 0.63 7.95 7.53
CA ARG A 182 0.44 9.37 7.19
C ARG A 182 0.20 10.26 8.42
N GLU A 183 -0.22 9.67 9.54
CA GLU A 183 -0.31 10.35 10.85
C GLU A 183 0.98 10.21 11.68
N GLY A 184 2.04 9.60 11.13
CA GLY A 184 3.35 9.52 11.76
C GLY A 184 3.58 8.29 12.65
N TYR A 185 2.65 7.34 12.68
CA TYR A 185 2.85 6.07 13.37
C TYR A 185 3.83 5.20 12.58
N SER A 186 4.72 4.51 13.31
CA SER A 186 5.57 3.47 12.71
C SER A 186 4.71 2.23 12.47
N VAL A 187 4.63 1.78 11.22
CA VAL A 187 3.80 0.64 10.84
C VAL A 187 4.55 -0.38 9.98
N ALA A 188 4.17 -1.65 10.13
CA ALA A 188 4.63 -2.75 9.30
C ALA A 188 3.46 -3.68 8.94
N LEU A 189 3.46 -4.24 7.73
CA LEU A 189 2.57 -5.35 7.41
C LEU A 189 3.19 -6.64 7.96
N LEU A 190 2.42 -7.41 8.71
CA LEU A 190 2.82 -8.71 9.26
C LEU A 190 2.15 -9.80 8.42
N SER A 191 2.94 -10.53 7.63
CA SER A 191 2.46 -11.60 6.77
C SER A 191 2.68 -12.96 7.44
N PHE A 192 1.61 -13.73 7.54
CA PHE A 192 1.57 -15.07 8.14
C PHE A 192 1.25 -16.09 7.04
N GLY A 193 2.30 -16.50 6.33
CA GLY A 193 2.18 -17.38 5.17
C GLY A 193 1.45 -18.71 5.45
N PRO A 194 1.79 -19.47 6.51
CA PRO A 194 1.10 -20.73 6.82
C PRO A 194 -0.39 -20.58 7.11
N GLU A 195 -0.78 -19.47 7.73
CA GLU A 195 -2.16 -19.13 8.09
C GLU A 195 -2.92 -18.44 6.95
N ASN A 196 -2.22 -18.05 5.87
CA ASN A 196 -2.75 -17.21 4.80
C ASN A 196 -3.41 -15.93 5.34
N HIS A 197 -2.75 -15.28 6.30
CA HIS A 197 -3.27 -14.12 7.01
C HIS A 197 -2.31 -12.93 6.96
N MET A 198 -2.89 -11.73 7.06
CA MET A 198 -2.15 -10.49 7.23
C MET A 198 -2.73 -9.69 8.39
N ALA A 199 -1.84 -9.19 9.24
CA ALA A 199 -2.17 -8.22 10.27
C ALA A 199 -1.28 -6.98 10.15
N LEU A 200 -1.54 -5.99 10.98
CA LEU A 200 -0.69 -4.80 11.08
C LEU A 200 0.21 -4.90 12.31
N GLY A 201 1.41 -4.37 12.19
CA GLY A 201 2.33 -4.09 13.28
C GLY A 201 2.40 -2.59 13.53
N VAL A 202 2.27 -2.15 14.79
CA VAL A 202 2.45 -0.73 15.17
C VAL A 202 3.64 -0.61 16.11
N GLY A 203 4.58 0.29 15.79
CA GLY A 203 5.83 0.45 16.53
C GLY A 203 5.58 0.80 18.00
N SER A 204 6.25 0.10 18.90
CA SER A 204 6.16 0.31 20.34
C SER A 204 7.55 0.17 20.97
N PRO A 205 7.87 0.96 22.01
CA PRO A 205 9.14 0.80 22.72
C PRO A 205 9.16 -0.38 23.70
N ASP A 206 7.99 -0.78 24.21
CA ASP A 206 7.90 -1.62 25.42
C ASP A 206 7.15 -2.95 25.18
N CYS A 207 6.19 -2.98 24.24
CA CYS A 207 5.33 -4.13 23.99
C CYS A 207 5.54 -4.64 22.56
N HIS A 208 6.16 -5.81 22.40
CA HIS A 208 6.47 -6.37 21.09
C HIS A 208 5.75 -7.68 20.85
N TYR A 209 5.29 -7.87 19.62
CA TYR A 209 4.88 -9.15 19.10
C TYR A 209 6.14 -9.98 18.79
N TRP A 210 6.41 -10.98 19.64
CA TRP A 210 7.62 -11.80 19.60
C TRP A 210 8.91 -10.95 19.52
N ASP A 211 9.89 -11.34 18.71
CA ASP A 211 11.17 -10.65 18.53
C ASP A 211 11.10 -9.47 17.54
N THR A 212 9.92 -8.89 17.34
CA THR A 212 9.76 -7.68 16.53
C THR A 212 9.91 -6.41 17.37
N ARG A 213 9.71 -5.24 16.76
CA ARG A 213 9.58 -3.93 17.44
C ARG A 213 8.18 -3.36 17.31
N TYR A 214 7.20 -4.22 17.03
CA TYR A 214 5.84 -3.84 16.71
C TYR A 214 4.87 -4.58 17.63
N MET A 215 3.84 -3.88 18.12
CA MET A 215 2.64 -4.51 18.67
C MET A 215 1.82 -5.09 17.53
N PHE A 216 1.23 -6.26 17.77
CA PHE A 216 0.28 -6.87 16.84
C PHE A 216 -1.04 -6.08 16.84
N LEU A 217 -1.63 -5.89 15.66
CA LEU A 217 -2.94 -5.28 15.48
C LEU A 217 -3.73 -6.06 14.43
N GLU A 218 -4.78 -6.74 14.89
CA GLU A 218 -5.75 -7.39 14.01
C GLU A 218 -6.59 -6.33 13.29
N THR A 219 -6.77 -6.49 11.98
CA THR A 219 -7.49 -5.51 11.14
C THR A 219 -8.88 -6.01 10.72
N THR A 220 -9.17 -7.30 10.93
CA THR A 220 -10.41 -7.96 10.51
C THR A 220 -11.47 -7.93 11.60
N ASN A 221 -11.13 -8.40 12.81
CA ASN A 221 -12.00 -8.43 13.97
C ASN A 221 -11.71 -7.25 14.90
N VAL A 222 -12.76 -6.77 15.59
CA VAL A 222 -12.60 -5.71 16.59
C VAL A 222 -11.76 -6.23 17.75
N SER A 223 -10.57 -5.66 17.92
CA SER A 223 -9.66 -5.93 19.03
C SER A 223 -8.76 -4.71 19.27
N TYR A 224 -8.23 -4.60 20.48
CA TYR A 224 -7.28 -3.56 20.83
C TYR A 224 -5.90 -3.84 20.24
N VAL A 225 -5.14 -2.77 20.00
CA VAL A 225 -3.71 -2.87 19.68
C VAL A 225 -2.99 -3.65 20.77
N GLY A 226 -2.15 -4.61 20.36
CA GLY A 226 -1.39 -5.49 21.24
C GLY A 226 -2.12 -6.78 21.64
N VAL A 227 -3.41 -6.93 21.33
CA VAL A 227 -4.14 -8.19 21.56
C VAL A 227 -3.88 -9.16 20.42
N VAL A 228 -3.08 -10.19 20.69
CA VAL A 228 -2.85 -11.29 19.75
C VAL A 228 -4.05 -12.23 19.77
N THR A 229 -4.60 -12.53 18.59
CA THR A 229 -5.72 -13.47 18.44
C THR A 229 -5.22 -14.92 18.50
N GLU A 230 -6.01 -15.82 19.10
CA GLU A 230 -5.64 -17.25 19.21
C GLU A 230 -5.73 -18.01 17.87
N LYS A 231 -6.38 -17.42 16.87
CA LYS A 231 -6.48 -17.91 15.50
C LYS A 231 -6.30 -16.74 14.54
N LEU A 232 -5.22 -16.84 13.77
CA LEU A 232 -4.98 -16.08 12.55
C LEU A 232 -5.60 -16.84 11.38
#